data_AF-A0A7G2JZH6-F1
#
_entry.id   AF-A0A7G2JZH6-F1
#
_cell.length_a   1.000
_cell.length_b   1.000
_cell.length_c   1.000
_cell.angle_alpha   90.00
_cell.angle_beta   90.00
_cell.angle_gamma   90.00
#
_symmetry.space_group_name_H-M   'P 1'
#
loop_
_entity.id
_entity.type
_entity.pdbx_description
1 polymer ?
#
loop_
_entity_poly.entity_id
_entity_poly.type
_entity_poly.pdbx_seq_one_letter_code
_entity_poly.pdbx_strand_id
1 'polypeptide(L)'
;ADLTDDDDVFLENGFVETKTLFPKAFESSGSLKDGKIKGSGEKAEKVKMRIAKYDELKALWETINQKALLQYKIKDEDEFLSLFIRYLKENADKFTATGIRTVQNKIRVDNGLLSATETRSLNDEVFEPINTLNYREFLLKLSQTALIQMQTLHKAFFVLRDVLEISKFLNERTIHTIKAGFDRWLLLNSFNAFEVGFSRVGGSVHPTKFTDNQGNALAEVNASDLGTQFDSSSPLAEFLFESVFFDSELEHANITKNQVKEVIVFTKIPKNSIKIPVAGGGTYSPDFAYIIKTSSGDTLNLIVESKNVPDDQFLRSEEQQKIKHAEKLFNLIASDTKIVFKTQFEKDEI
;
A
#
# COMPACT_ATOMS: atom_id res chain seq x y z
N ALA A 1 2.03 25.35 -37.16
CA ALA A 1 3.43 25.31 -36.73
C ALA A 1 3.56 24.11 -35.83
N ASP A 2 4.60 23.31 -35.98
CA ASP A 2 4.88 22.27 -35.00
C ASP A 2 5.19 22.96 -33.67
N LEU A 3 4.55 22.49 -32.59
CA LEU A 3 4.67 23.09 -31.25
C LEU A 3 5.79 22.41 -30.45
N THR A 4 6.27 21.27 -30.93
CA THR A 4 7.34 20.45 -30.37
C THR A 4 8.32 20.06 -31.48
N ASP A 5 9.55 19.73 -31.10
CA ASP A 5 10.52 19.07 -31.99
C ASP A 5 10.27 17.56 -32.11
N ASP A 6 11.14 16.86 -32.85
CA ASP A 6 11.06 15.42 -33.09
C ASP A 6 11.28 14.57 -31.80
N ASP A 7 11.74 15.18 -30.71
CA ASP A 7 11.95 14.56 -29.39
C ASP A 7 10.82 14.89 -28.39
N ASP A 8 9.68 15.39 -28.89
CA ASP A 8 8.53 15.84 -28.09
C ASP A 8 8.84 17.00 -27.11
N VAL A 9 9.92 17.76 -27.35
CA VAL A 9 10.28 18.92 -26.55
C VAL A 9 9.61 20.17 -27.13
N PHE A 10 8.93 20.95 -26.29
CA PHE A 10 8.32 22.21 -26.74
C PHE A 10 9.37 23.15 -27.33
N LEU A 11 9.10 23.62 -28.56
CA LEU A 11 9.86 24.69 -29.20
C LEU A 11 9.63 26.02 -28.44
N GLU A 12 10.44 27.05 -28.72
CA GLU A 12 10.32 28.34 -28.04
C GLU A 12 8.90 28.91 -28.20
N ASN A 13 8.21 29.14 -27.09
CA ASN A 13 6.77 29.50 -26.98
C ASN A 13 5.73 28.42 -27.38
N GLY A 14 6.15 27.23 -27.79
CA GLY A 14 5.25 26.13 -28.18
C GLY A 14 4.24 25.74 -27.10
N PHE A 15 4.65 25.78 -25.82
CA PHE A 15 3.75 25.54 -24.69
C PHE A 15 2.67 26.64 -24.53
N VAL A 16 3.03 27.90 -24.79
CA VAL A 16 2.10 29.04 -24.69
C VAL A 16 1.08 28.99 -25.83
N GLU A 17 1.53 28.68 -27.04
CA GLU A 17 0.64 28.45 -28.19
C GLU A 17 -0.27 27.24 -27.99
N THR A 18 0.24 26.15 -27.41
CA THR A 18 -0.56 24.95 -27.05
C THR A 18 -1.70 25.31 -26.10
N LYS A 19 -1.43 26.11 -25.06
CA LYS A 19 -2.47 26.60 -24.14
C LYS A 19 -3.52 27.45 -24.83
N THR A 20 -3.11 28.24 -25.82
CA THR A 20 -4.01 29.10 -26.59
C THR A 20 -4.89 28.28 -27.55
N LEU A 21 -4.34 27.23 -28.15
CA LEU A 21 -5.05 26.34 -29.08
C LEU A 21 -6.01 25.38 -28.37
N PHE A 22 -5.66 24.92 -27.17
CA PHE A 22 -6.44 23.95 -26.40
C PHE A 22 -6.87 24.48 -25.03
N PRO A 23 -7.57 25.64 -24.94
CA PRO A 23 -7.87 26.29 -23.67
C PRO A 23 -8.66 25.38 -22.72
N LYS A 24 -9.58 24.56 -23.26
CA LYS A 24 -10.38 23.59 -22.48
C LYS A 24 -9.56 22.46 -21.85
N ALA A 25 -8.39 22.12 -22.39
CA ALA A 25 -7.49 21.13 -21.78
C ALA A 25 -6.80 21.67 -20.51
N PHE A 26 -6.84 23.00 -20.32
CA PHE A 26 -6.23 23.71 -19.19
C PHE A 26 -7.26 24.47 -18.33
N GLU A 27 -8.55 24.34 -18.61
CA GLU A 27 -9.63 24.88 -17.77
C GLU A 27 -9.68 24.11 -16.43
N SER A 28 -9.68 24.85 -15.32
CA SER A 28 -9.46 24.33 -13.95
C SER A 28 -10.55 23.41 -13.40
N SER A 29 -11.64 23.17 -14.13
CA SER A 29 -12.68 22.21 -13.74
C SER A 29 -12.18 20.78 -13.95
N GLY A 30 -11.39 20.29 -12.99
CA GLY A 30 -10.81 18.94 -12.99
C GLY A 30 -9.29 18.92 -13.22
N SER A 31 -8.62 20.07 -13.19
CA SER A 31 -7.16 20.12 -13.26
C SER A 31 -6.50 19.46 -12.04
N LEU A 32 -5.24 19.04 -12.20
CA LEU A 32 -4.41 18.64 -11.05
C LEU A 32 -4.38 19.79 -10.03
N LYS A 33 -4.42 19.46 -8.73
CA LYS A 33 -4.29 20.46 -7.66
C LYS A 33 -3.02 21.30 -7.87
N ASP A 34 -3.07 22.58 -7.49
CA ASP A 34 -1.92 23.47 -7.55
C ASP A 34 -0.68 22.83 -6.90
N GLY A 35 0.49 23.01 -7.53
CA GLY A 35 1.77 22.46 -7.06
C GLY A 35 2.03 20.98 -7.39
N LYS A 36 1.14 20.31 -8.14
CA LYS A 36 1.36 18.92 -8.62
C LYS A 36 2.24 18.82 -9.87
N ILE A 37 2.34 19.90 -10.64
CA ILE A 37 3.25 19.99 -11.79
C ILE A 37 4.43 20.86 -11.35
N LYS A 38 5.65 20.31 -11.40
CA LYS A 38 6.90 21.01 -11.11
C LYS A 38 7.78 21.01 -12.33
N GLY A 39 8.53 22.09 -12.55
CA GLY A 39 9.53 22.15 -13.62
C GLY A 39 10.63 21.12 -13.40
N SER A 40 11.08 20.47 -14.47
CA SER A 40 12.29 19.62 -14.42
C SER A 40 13.48 20.48 -13.99
N GLY A 41 14.13 20.13 -12.87
CA GLY A 41 15.27 20.88 -12.31
C GLY A 41 14.94 21.80 -11.12
N GLU A 42 13.67 21.97 -10.74
CA GLU A 42 13.34 22.64 -9.48
C GLU A 42 13.90 21.87 -8.28
N LYS A 43 14.63 22.58 -7.40
CA LYS A 43 15.20 21.95 -6.21
C LYS A 43 14.07 21.44 -5.32
N ALA A 44 14.13 20.16 -4.96
CA ALA A 44 13.24 19.59 -3.97
C ALA A 44 13.38 20.38 -2.66
N GLU A 45 12.23 20.75 -2.08
CA GLU A 45 12.20 21.43 -0.79
C GLU A 45 12.83 20.54 0.28
N LYS A 46 13.67 21.14 1.12
CA LYS A 46 14.48 20.46 2.13
C LYS A 46 14.11 20.93 3.52
N VAL A 47 14.18 20.01 4.48
CA VAL A 47 13.96 20.29 5.90
C VAL A 47 15.23 19.96 6.66
N LYS A 48 15.67 20.89 7.51
CA LYS A 48 16.83 20.69 8.38
C LYS A 48 16.53 19.68 9.48
N MET A 49 17.47 18.77 9.68
CA MET A 49 17.42 17.79 10.77
C MET A 49 18.26 18.29 11.95
N ARG A 50 17.72 18.23 13.16
CA ARG A 50 18.43 18.56 14.39
C ARG A 50 19.43 17.44 14.71
N ILE A 51 20.66 17.57 14.21
CA ILE A 51 21.69 16.50 14.28
C ILE A 51 21.89 15.97 15.71
N ALA A 52 21.96 16.83 16.72
CA ALA A 52 22.11 16.40 18.11
C ALA A 52 20.98 15.49 18.62
N LYS A 53 19.75 15.67 18.10
CA LYS A 53 18.60 14.82 18.40
C LYS A 53 18.64 13.49 17.66
N TYR A 54 19.26 13.46 16.48
CA TYR A 54 19.46 12.21 15.76
C TYR A 54 20.32 11.23 16.56
N ASP A 55 21.34 11.71 17.27
CA ASP A 55 22.20 10.86 18.10
C ASP A 55 21.41 10.12 19.20
N GLU A 56 20.39 10.76 19.78
CA GLU A 56 19.46 10.15 20.76
C GLU A 56 18.55 9.09 20.11
N LEU A 57 18.19 9.25 18.83
CA LEU A 57 17.31 8.34 18.08
C LEU A 57 18.07 7.19 17.37
N LYS A 58 19.37 7.37 17.11
CA LYS A 58 20.17 6.57 16.17
C LYS A 58 20.02 5.06 16.35
N ALA A 59 20.12 4.57 17.59
CA ALA A 59 20.02 3.15 17.90
C ALA A 59 18.66 2.55 17.49
N LEU A 60 17.56 3.25 17.79
CA LEU A 60 16.22 2.83 17.36
C LEU A 60 16.11 2.89 15.83
N TRP A 61 16.54 4.00 15.24
CA TRP A 61 16.44 4.23 13.80
C TRP A 61 17.16 3.14 12.99
N GLU A 62 18.40 2.80 13.36
CA GLU A 62 19.16 1.75 12.69
C GLU A 62 18.53 0.37 12.91
N THR A 63 18.00 0.11 14.12
CA THR A 63 17.31 -1.16 14.43
C THR A 63 16.10 -1.37 13.53
N ILE A 64 15.23 -0.37 13.38
CA ILE A 64 14.02 -0.49 12.56
C ILE A 64 14.30 -0.45 11.05
N ASN A 65 15.45 0.07 10.62
CA ASN A 65 15.88 0.05 9.21
C ASN A 65 16.59 -1.26 8.80
N GLN A 66 16.78 -2.21 9.72
CA GLN A 66 17.37 -3.51 9.37
C GLN A 66 16.49 -4.24 8.35
N LYS A 67 17.14 -4.72 7.28
CA LYS A 67 16.47 -5.48 6.23
C LYS A 67 16.11 -6.87 6.74
N ALA A 68 14.92 -7.33 6.37
CA ALA A 68 14.45 -8.66 6.72
C ALA A 68 13.79 -9.34 5.53
N LEU A 69 13.87 -10.67 5.52
CA LEU A 69 13.11 -11.52 4.61
C LEU A 69 11.94 -12.13 5.36
N LEU A 70 10.76 -12.04 4.77
CA LEU A 70 9.60 -12.81 5.19
C LEU A 70 9.68 -14.20 4.57
N GLN A 71 9.48 -15.22 5.40
CA GLN A 71 9.46 -16.62 5.00
C GLN A 71 8.10 -17.21 5.31
N TYR A 72 7.44 -17.78 4.31
CA TYR A 72 6.26 -18.61 4.53
C TYR A 72 6.68 -19.95 5.14
N LYS A 73 6.12 -20.31 6.28
CA LYS A 73 6.32 -21.63 6.90
C LYS A 73 5.25 -22.59 6.38
N ILE A 74 5.26 -22.79 5.07
CA ILE A 74 4.42 -23.77 4.37
C ILE A 74 5.33 -24.97 4.09
N LYS A 75 4.91 -26.15 4.53
CA LYS A 75 5.75 -27.36 4.57
C LYS A 75 6.12 -27.86 3.19
N ASP A 76 5.14 -27.93 2.29
CA ASP A 76 5.28 -28.51 0.96
C ASP A 76 4.24 -27.93 -0.03
N GLU A 77 4.34 -28.34 -1.30
CA GLU A 77 3.48 -27.87 -2.38
C GLU A 77 2.02 -28.33 -2.20
N ASP A 78 1.77 -29.45 -1.52
CA ASP A 78 0.41 -29.96 -1.29
C ASP A 78 -0.32 -29.15 -0.21
N GLU A 79 0.40 -28.69 0.82
CA GLU A 79 -0.14 -27.71 1.77
C GLU A 79 -0.42 -26.37 1.07
N PHE A 80 0.50 -25.88 0.23
CA PHE A 80 0.27 -24.67 -0.56
C PHE A 80 -0.97 -24.79 -1.46
N LEU A 81 -1.11 -25.92 -2.17
CA LEU A 81 -2.27 -26.23 -3.00
C LEU A 81 -3.57 -26.16 -2.18
N SER A 82 -3.56 -26.71 -0.96
CA SER A 82 -4.70 -26.69 -0.05
C SER A 82 -5.11 -25.27 0.35
N LEU A 83 -4.14 -24.39 0.61
CA LEU A 83 -4.38 -22.97 0.90
C LEU A 83 -4.97 -22.24 -0.32
N PHE A 84 -4.42 -22.48 -1.51
CA PHE A 84 -4.91 -21.86 -2.74
C PHE A 84 -6.34 -22.33 -3.11
N ILE A 85 -6.65 -23.62 -2.94
CA ILE A 85 -8.02 -24.16 -3.10
C ILE A 85 -8.97 -23.48 -2.12
N ARG A 86 -8.56 -23.29 -0.86
CA ARG A 86 -9.38 -22.62 0.16
C ARG A 86 -9.70 -21.19 -0.26
N TYR A 87 -8.70 -20.43 -0.70
CA TYR A 87 -8.89 -19.08 -1.24
C TYR A 87 -9.91 -19.07 -2.40
N LEU A 88 -9.73 -19.94 -3.41
CA LEU A 88 -10.62 -19.99 -4.57
C LEU A 88 -12.05 -20.32 -4.17
N LYS A 89 -12.24 -21.27 -3.24
CA LYS A 89 -13.56 -21.67 -2.73
C LYS A 89 -14.27 -20.53 -1.98
N GLU A 90 -13.56 -19.81 -1.12
CA GLU A 90 -14.09 -18.67 -0.35
C GLU A 90 -14.42 -17.44 -1.20
N ASN A 91 -13.94 -17.39 -2.45
CA ASN A 91 -14.11 -16.25 -3.34
C ASN A 91 -14.77 -16.63 -4.67
N ALA A 92 -15.29 -17.85 -4.81
CA ALA A 92 -15.85 -18.36 -6.05
C ALA A 92 -17.01 -17.48 -6.58
N ASP A 93 -17.83 -16.95 -5.67
CA ASP A 93 -18.95 -16.05 -5.93
C ASP A 93 -18.52 -14.65 -6.40
N LYS A 94 -17.28 -14.25 -6.11
CA LYS A 94 -16.73 -12.93 -6.51
C LYS A 94 -16.17 -12.93 -7.92
N PHE A 95 -16.01 -14.08 -8.55
CA PHE A 95 -15.59 -14.17 -9.94
C PHE A 95 -16.76 -13.74 -10.84
N THR A 96 -16.69 -12.51 -11.35
CA THR A 96 -17.63 -12.03 -12.35
C THR A 96 -17.15 -12.38 -13.74
N ALA A 97 -17.89 -13.23 -14.44
CA ALA A 97 -17.57 -13.54 -15.81
C ALA A 97 -17.73 -12.24 -16.63
N THR A 98 -16.83 -12.00 -17.59
CA THR A 98 -16.95 -10.87 -18.52
C THR A 98 -17.43 -11.44 -19.84
N GLY A 99 -18.48 -10.89 -20.42
CA GLY A 99 -19.19 -11.58 -21.49
C GLY A 99 -20.29 -10.75 -22.13
N ILE A 100 -20.83 -11.29 -23.22
CA ILE A 100 -21.94 -10.70 -23.96
C ILE A 100 -23.23 -11.20 -23.30
N ARG A 101 -24.11 -10.25 -22.96
CA ARG A 101 -25.46 -10.55 -22.47
C ARG A 101 -26.45 -10.13 -23.55
N THR A 102 -27.16 -11.11 -24.11
CA THR A 102 -28.24 -10.82 -25.05
C THR A 102 -29.51 -10.54 -24.28
N VAL A 103 -30.11 -9.37 -24.49
CA VAL A 103 -31.43 -9.02 -23.92
C VAL A 103 -32.42 -8.92 -25.07
N GLN A 104 -33.46 -9.76 -25.06
CA GLN A 104 -34.53 -9.72 -26.05
C GLN A 104 -35.72 -8.93 -25.53
N ASN A 105 -36.03 -7.81 -26.19
CA ASN A 105 -37.21 -7.00 -25.88
C ASN A 105 -38.31 -7.30 -26.91
N LYS A 106 -39.51 -7.67 -26.44
CA LYS A 106 -40.66 -7.90 -27.32
C LYS A 106 -41.68 -6.78 -27.14
N ILE A 107 -42.04 -6.14 -28.26
CA ILE A 107 -43.14 -5.17 -28.30
C ILE A 107 -44.41 -5.93 -28.70
N ARG A 108 -45.45 -5.83 -27.88
CA ARG A 108 -46.79 -6.34 -28.19
C ARG A 108 -47.73 -5.16 -28.39
N VAL A 109 -48.51 -5.22 -29.46
CA VAL A 109 -49.62 -4.31 -29.73
C VAL A 109 -50.90 -5.04 -29.37
N ASP A 110 -51.64 -4.55 -28.40
CA ASP A 110 -52.93 -5.10 -28.01
C ASP A 110 -53.92 -3.94 -27.85
N ASN A 111 -55.10 -4.05 -28.48
CA ASN A 111 -56.13 -3.00 -28.52
C ASN A 111 -55.62 -1.58 -28.86
N GLY A 112 -54.66 -1.46 -29.79
CA GLY A 112 -54.11 -0.15 -30.21
C GLY A 112 -53.17 0.50 -29.21
N LEU A 113 -52.85 -0.17 -28.09
CA LEU A 113 -51.86 0.26 -27.11
C LEU A 113 -50.56 -0.51 -27.32
N LEU A 114 -49.44 0.23 -27.43
CA LEU A 114 -48.09 -0.34 -27.48
C LEU A 114 -47.65 -0.69 -26.06
N SER A 115 -47.34 -1.95 -25.81
CA SER A 115 -46.71 -2.40 -24.57
C SER A 115 -45.38 -3.08 -24.86
N ALA A 116 -44.31 -2.61 -24.22
CA ALA A 116 -43.03 -3.31 -24.21
C ALA A 116 -43.04 -4.31 -23.05
N THR A 117 -42.94 -5.61 -23.33
CA THR A 117 -42.77 -6.63 -22.31
C THR A 117 -41.34 -7.14 -22.35
N GLU A 118 -40.54 -6.83 -21.33
CA GLU A 118 -39.25 -7.49 -21.10
C GLU A 118 -39.57 -8.95 -20.74
N THR A 119 -39.36 -9.87 -21.68
CA THR A 119 -39.57 -11.29 -21.40
C THR A 119 -38.29 -11.82 -20.77
N ARG A 120 -38.18 -11.72 -19.44
CA ARG A 120 -37.13 -12.41 -18.69
C ARG A 120 -37.50 -13.88 -18.56
N SER A 121 -37.19 -14.71 -19.57
CA SER A 121 -37.13 -16.15 -19.31
C SER A 121 -35.93 -16.39 -18.39
N LEU A 122 -36.13 -17.16 -17.32
CA LEU A 122 -35.04 -17.59 -16.42
C LEU A 122 -33.90 -18.33 -17.16
N ASN A 123 -34.14 -18.75 -18.41
CA ASN A 123 -33.20 -19.48 -19.27
C ASN A 123 -32.66 -18.67 -20.48
N ASP A 124 -33.13 -17.44 -20.74
CA ASP A 124 -32.77 -16.70 -21.98
C ASP A 124 -31.63 -15.69 -21.79
N GLU A 125 -31.08 -15.56 -20.58
CA GLU A 125 -29.82 -14.84 -20.39
C GLU A 125 -28.65 -15.71 -20.80
N VAL A 126 -28.44 -15.86 -22.11
CA VAL A 126 -27.23 -16.47 -22.65
C VAL A 126 -26.08 -15.50 -22.41
N PHE A 127 -25.35 -15.75 -21.33
CA PHE A 127 -24.10 -15.08 -21.02
C PHE A 127 -22.95 -15.83 -21.69
N GLU A 128 -22.38 -15.24 -22.74
CA GLU A 128 -21.23 -15.78 -23.45
C GLU A 128 -19.93 -15.17 -22.90
N PRO A 129 -19.06 -15.93 -22.22
CA PRO A 129 -17.83 -15.38 -21.68
C PRO A 129 -16.85 -14.98 -22.77
N ILE A 130 -16.26 -13.78 -22.64
CA ILE A 130 -15.16 -13.31 -23.48
C ILE A 130 -13.86 -13.82 -22.87
N ASN A 131 -13.36 -14.90 -23.45
CA ASN A 131 -12.01 -15.41 -23.19
C ASN A 131 -11.05 -14.80 -24.21
N THR A 132 -10.04 -14.08 -23.71
CA THR A 132 -9.00 -13.48 -24.55
C THR A 132 -7.73 -14.35 -24.61
N LEU A 133 -7.68 -15.41 -23.80
CA LEU A 133 -6.55 -16.32 -23.66
C LEU A 133 -7.05 -17.77 -23.77
N ASN A 134 -6.22 -18.66 -24.33
CA ASN A 134 -6.48 -20.09 -24.15
C ASN A 134 -6.04 -20.55 -22.75
N TYR A 135 -6.48 -21.74 -22.33
CA TYR A 135 -6.24 -22.23 -20.97
C TYR A 135 -4.75 -22.33 -20.61
N ARG A 136 -3.89 -22.77 -21.55
CA ARG A 136 -2.45 -22.89 -21.32
C ARG A 136 -1.79 -21.52 -21.17
N GLU A 137 -2.15 -20.56 -22.02
CA GLU A 137 -1.67 -19.18 -21.93
C GLU A 137 -2.09 -18.52 -20.62
N PHE A 138 -3.36 -18.70 -20.24
CA PHE A 138 -3.90 -18.21 -18.97
C PHE A 138 -3.11 -18.78 -17.78
N LEU A 139 -2.90 -20.10 -17.73
CA LEU A 139 -2.13 -20.74 -16.67
C LEU A 139 -0.68 -20.25 -16.63
N LEU A 140 -0.02 -20.12 -17.77
CA LEU A 140 1.37 -19.66 -17.85
C LEU A 140 1.50 -18.21 -17.34
N LYS A 141 0.63 -17.31 -17.81
CA LYS A 141 0.61 -15.91 -17.36
C LYS A 141 0.29 -15.81 -15.88
N LEU A 142 -0.74 -16.50 -15.40
CA LEU A 142 -1.08 -16.53 -13.98
C LEU A 142 0.06 -17.08 -13.12
N SER A 143 0.75 -18.13 -13.58
CA SER A 143 1.92 -18.70 -12.91
C SER A 143 3.04 -17.67 -12.76
N GLN A 144 3.35 -16.92 -13.83
CA GLN A 144 4.38 -15.88 -13.82
C GLN A 144 4.00 -14.67 -12.97
N THR A 145 2.73 -14.23 -13.03
CA THR A 145 2.25 -13.07 -12.29
C THR A 145 2.09 -13.37 -10.79
N ALA A 146 1.58 -14.55 -10.45
CA ALA A 146 1.35 -14.95 -9.06
C ALA A 146 2.50 -15.70 -8.42
N LEU A 147 3.53 -16.06 -9.19
CA LEU A 147 4.67 -16.85 -8.75
C LEU A 147 4.23 -18.22 -8.17
N ILE A 148 3.21 -18.83 -8.79
CA ILE A 148 2.65 -20.13 -8.41
C ILE A 148 2.99 -21.16 -9.47
N GLN A 149 3.33 -22.38 -9.09
CA GLN A 149 3.61 -23.44 -10.07
C GLN A 149 2.38 -23.72 -10.96
N MET A 150 2.61 -23.82 -12.27
CA MET A 150 1.54 -24.06 -13.24
C MET A 150 0.75 -25.36 -12.96
N GLN A 151 1.44 -26.40 -12.48
CA GLN A 151 0.82 -27.68 -12.11
C GLN A 151 -0.15 -27.53 -10.93
N THR A 152 0.24 -26.73 -9.93
CA THR A 152 -0.57 -26.45 -8.73
C THR A 152 -1.81 -25.65 -9.08
N LEU A 153 -1.68 -24.64 -9.95
CA LEU A 153 -2.82 -23.91 -10.50
C LEU A 153 -3.80 -24.86 -11.20
N HIS A 154 -3.29 -25.72 -12.09
CA HIS A 154 -4.11 -26.69 -12.81
C HIS A 154 -4.87 -27.64 -11.86
N LYS A 155 -4.16 -28.24 -10.88
CA LYS A 155 -4.76 -29.12 -9.86
C LYS A 155 -5.88 -28.41 -9.09
N ALA A 156 -5.64 -27.18 -8.64
CA ALA A 156 -6.63 -26.41 -7.88
C ALA A 156 -7.90 -26.16 -8.71
N PHE A 157 -7.76 -25.71 -9.95
CA PHE A 157 -8.90 -25.48 -10.84
C PHE A 157 -9.63 -26.77 -11.19
N PHE A 158 -8.91 -27.88 -11.38
CA PHE A 158 -9.53 -29.17 -11.67
C PHE A 158 -10.37 -29.70 -10.49
N VAL A 159 -9.86 -29.55 -9.26
CA VAL A 159 -10.58 -29.92 -8.03
C VAL A 159 -11.84 -29.08 -7.86
N LEU A 160 -11.77 -27.78 -8.18
CA LEU A 160 -12.88 -26.86 -8.01
C LEU A 160 -13.78 -26.70 -9.24
N ARG A 161 -13.62 -27.50 -10.29
CA ARG A 161 -14.35 -27.32 -11.57
C ARG A 161 -15.88 -27.26 -11.43
N ASP A 162 -16.45 -27.97 -10.46
CA ASP A 162 -17.89 -28.01 -10.21
C ASP A 162 -18.40 -26.80 -9.41
N VAL A 163 -17.48 -26.01 -8.81
CA VAL A 163 -17.76 -24.81 -8.02
C VAL A 163 -17.34 -23.53 -8.77
N LEU A 164 -16.19 -23.58 -9.45
CA LEU A 164 -15.60 -22.51 -10.23
C LEU A 164 -15.16 -23.08 -11.59
N GLU A 165 -15.98 -22.84 -12.61
CA GLU A 165 -15.68 -23.25 -13.97
C GLU A 165 -14.71 -22.27 -14.62
N ILE A 166 -13.41 -22.38 -14.31
CA ILE A 166 -12.37 -21.41 -14.71
C ILE A 166 -12.30 -21.15 -16.22
N SER A 167 -12.75 -22.10 -17.05
CA SER A 167 -12.82 -21.97 -18.51
C SER A 167 -13.70 -20.79 -18.96
N LYS A 168 -14.57 -20.25 -18.10
CA LYS A 168 -15.40 -19.06 -18.37
C LYS A 168 -14.72 -17.74 -18.02
N PHE A 169 -13.48 -17.76 -17.53
CA PHE A 169 -12.79 -16.59 -16.98
C PHE A 169 -11.36 -16.42 -17.50
N LEU A 170 -11.07 -16.89 -18.72
CA LEU A 170 -9.71 -16.93 -19.27
C LEU A 170 -9.31 -15.58 -19.89
N ASN A 171 -9.10 -14.58 -19.03
CA ASN A 171 -8.72 -13.22 -19.42
C ASN A 171 -7.77 -12.56 -18.40
N GLU A 172 -7.07 -11.50 -18.83
CA GLU A 172 -6.07 -10.78 -18.01
C GLU A 172 -6.66 -10.20 -16.71
N ARG A 173 -7.90 -9.71 -16.77
CA ARG A 173 -8.59 -9.16 -15.59
C ARG A 173 -8.70 -10.22 -14.49
N THR A 174 -9.03 -11.46 -14.85
CA THR A 174 -9.13 -12.57 -13.90
C THR A 174 -7.77 -12.91 -13.32
N ILE A 175 -6.69 -12.87 -14.11
CA ILE A 175 -5.31 -13.08 -13.63
C ILE A 175 -4.97 -12.06 -12.53
N HIS A 176 -5.19 -10.77 -12.80
CA HIS A 176 -4.94 -9.71 -11.82
C HIS A 176 -5.83 -9.83 -10.58
N THR A 177 -7.08 -10.24 -10.75
CA THR A 177 -8.04 -10.45 -9.66
C THR A 177 -7.60 -11.60 -8.75
N ILE A 178 -7.18 -12.73 -9.33
CA ILE A 178 -6.64 -13.87 -8.57
C ILE A 178 -5.37 -13.46 -7.84
N LYS A 179 -4.44 -12.76 -8.50
CA LYS A 179 -3.20 -12.30 -7.88
C LYS A 179 -3.48 -11.42 -6.66
N ALA A 180 -4.17 -10.30 -6.87
CA ALA A 180 -4.44 -9.34 -5.80
C ALA A 180 -5.31 -9.95 -4.69
N GLY A 181 -6.29 -10.78 -5.07
CA GLY A 181 -7.15 -11.48 -4.12
C GLY A 181 -6.40 -12.49 -3.27
N PHE A 182 -5.50 -13.29 -3.87
CA PHE A 182 -4.72 -14.28 -3.14
C PHE A 182 -3.65 -13.62 -2.28
N ASP A 183 -2.98 -12.55 -2.74
CA ASP A 183 -2.06 -11.76 -1.92
C ASP A 183 -2.75 -11.24 -0.65
N ARG A 184 -3.94 -10.64 -0.83
CA ARG A 184 -4.78 -10.16 0.27
C ARG A 184 -5.18 -11.31 1.20
N TRP A 185 -5.56 -12.44 0.64
CA TRP A 185 -5.93 -13.62 1.41
C TRP A 185 -4.77 -14.14 2.26
N LEU A 186 -3.55 -14.20 1.70
CA LEU A 186 -2.33 -14.55 2.42
C LEU A 186 -2.05 -13.58 3.57
N LEU A 187 -2.20 -12.26 3.35
CA LEU A 187 -2.08 -11.26 4.41
C LEU A 187 -3.07 -11.52 5.56
N LEU A 188 -4.34 -11.69 5.22
CA LEU A 188 -5.41 -11.83 6.22
C LEU A 188 -5.34 -13.15 7.01
N ASN A 189 -4.80 -14.19 6.41
CA ASN A 189 -4.69 -15.53 7.00
C ASN A 189 -3.31 -15.86 7.56
N SER A 190 -2.34 -14.95 7.40
CA SER A 190 -1.06 -15.05 8.09
C SER A 190 -1.28 -15.15 9.61
N PHE A 191 -0.57 -16.09 10.25
CA PHE A 191 -0.69 -16.44 11.68
C PHE A 191 -1.93 -17.25 12.09
N ASN A 192 -2.89 -17.46 11.19
CA ASN A 192 -4.10 -18.26 11.48
C ASN A 192 -4.14 -19.56 10.67
N ALA A 193 -4.00 -19.45 9.34
CA ALA A 193 -4.04 -20.61 8.45
C ALA A 193 -2.66 -21.21 8.18
N PHE A 194 -1.62 -20.37 8.26
CA PHE A 194 -0.22 -20.74 8.13
C PHE A 194 0.64 -19.75 8.92
N GLU A 195 1.87 -20.16 9.24
CA GLU A 195 2.81 -19.28 9.93
C GLU A 195 3.73 -18.54 8.95
N VAL A 196 4.12 -17.32 9.32
CA VAL A 196 5.24 -16.61 8.68
C VAL A 196 6.36 -16.41 9.68
N GLY A 197 7.60 -16.55 9.22
CA GLY A 197 8.81 -16.24 9.96
C GLY A 197 9.56 -15.07 9.32
N PHE A 198 10.50 -14.52 10.05
CA PHE A 198 11.41 -13.50 9.55
C PHE A 198 12.86 -13.94 9.74
N SER A 199 13.73 -13.52 8.83
CA SER A 199 15.17 -13.67 8.97
C SER A 199 15.85 -12.35 8.63
N ARG A 200 16.81 -11.94 9.46
CA ARG A 200 17.61 -10.73 9.20
C ARG A 200 18.45 -10.94 7.93
N VAL A 201 18.56 -9.90 7.12
CA VAL A 201 19.49 -9.85 6.00
C VAL A 201 20.74 -9.14 6.48
N GLY A 202 21.88 -9.82 6.46
CA GLY A 202 23.16 -9.20 6.77
C GLY A 202 23.53 -8.11 5.77
N GLY A 203 24.38 -7.17 6.21
CA GLY A 203 24.85 -6.06 5.39
C GLY A 203 24.73 -4.71 6.10
N SER A 204 25.15 -3.65 5.42
CA SER A 204 24.99 -2.29 5.93
C SER A 204 23.51 -1.88 5.92
N VAL A 205 23.07 -1.26 7.02
CA VAL A 205 21.78 -0.57 7.12
C VAL A 205 21.81 0.76 6.36
N HIS A 206 23.01 1.30 6.13
CA HIS A 206 23.23 2.58 5.48
C HIS A 206 23.38 2.45 3.95
N PRO A 207 22.99 3.47 3.16
CA PRO A 207 22.38 4.72 3.61
C PRO A 207 20.92 4.53 4.04
N THR A 208 20.45 5.40 4.91
CA THR A 208 19.03 5.49 5.30
C THR A 208 18.47 6.83 4.84
N LYS A 209 17.17 7.09 5.03
CA LYS A 209 16.61 8.42 4.79
C LYS A 209 17.23 9.52 5.66
N PHE A 210 17.87 9.17 6.78
CA PHE A 210 18.48 10.11 7.72
C PHE A 210 20.02 10.06 7.73
N THR A 211 20.64 9.13 7.01
CA THR A 211 22.10 8.95 7.05
C THR A 211 22.71 8.77 5.68
N ASP A 212 23.95 9.22 5.53
CA ASP A 212 24.79 8.90 4.38
C ASP A 212 25.22 7.42 4.36
N ASN A 213 26.07 7.05 3.39
CA ASN A 213 26.58 5.68 3.22
C ASN A 213 27.48 5.22 4.37
N GLN A 214 28.06 6.16 5.13
CA GLN A 214 28.96 5.94 6.25
C GLN A 214 28.21 5.88 7.59
N GLY A 215 26.91 6.18 7.60
CA GLY A 215 26.08 6.21 8.80
C GLY A 215 26.12 7.54 9.56
N ASN A 216 26.63 8.62 8.93
CA ASN A 216 26.57 9.95 9.52
C ASN A 216 25.20 10.58 9.24
N ALA A 217 24.69 11.34 10.21
CA ALA A 217 23.44 12.07 10.10
C ALA A 217 23.48 13.09 8.94
N LEU A 218 22.43 13.12 8.12
CA LEU A 218 22.26 14.15 7.09
C LEU A 218 21.90 15.49 7.75
N ALA A 219 22.37 16.60 7.19
CA ALA A 219 21.96 17.93 7.66
C ALA A 219 20.52 18.27 7.25
N GLU A 220 20.04 17.70 6.15
CA GLU A 220 18.73 17.97 5.59
C GLU A 220 18.12 16.73 4.89
N VAL A 221 16.80 16.66 4.88
CA VAL A 221 16.01 15.61 4.21
C VAL A 221 14.97 16.23 3.27
N ASN A 222 14.40 15.46 2.35
CA ASN A 222 13.33 15.98 1.47
C ASN A 222 12.05 16.21 2.27
N ALA A 223 11.47 17.41 2.15
CA ALA A 223 10.21 17.76 2.79
C ALA A 223 9.06 16.83 2.37
N SER A 224 9.01 16.46 1.09
CA SER A 224 7.99 15.58 0.52
C SER A 224 7.97 14.17 1.12
N ASP A 225 9.09 13.73 1.72
CA ASP A 225 9.15 12.43 2.38
C ASP A 225 8.50 12.48 3.78
N LEU A 226 8.42 13.67 4.39
CA LEU A 226 7.82 13.93 5.71
C LEU A 226 6.34 14.30 5.62
N GLY A 227 5.90 14.92 4.54
CA GLY A 227 4.49 15.26 4.38
C GLY A 227 4.23 16.09 3.13
N THR A 228 2.96 16.18 2.76
CA THR A 228 2.52 17.00 1.63
C THR A 228 1.94 18.35 2.03
N GLN A 229 1.61 18.52 3.32
CA GLN A 229 1.13 19.78 3.90
C GLN A 229 2.24 20.42 4.74
N PHE A 230 2.23 21.76 4.80
CA PHE A 230 3.23 22.56 5.52
C PHE A 230 2.52 23.52 6.49
N ASP A 231 3.07 23.66 7.68
CA ASP A 231 2.70 24.69 8.66
C ASP A 231 3.95 25.50 9.03
N SER A 232 3.81 26.83 9.04
CA SER A 232 4.87 27.77 9.40
C SER A 232 5.11 27.89 10.90
N SER A 233 4.29 27.23 11.72
CA SER A 233 4.52 27.11 13.17
C SER A 233 5.81 26.35 13.50
N SER A 234 6.35 26.60 14.69
CA SER A 234 7.53 25.88 15.17
C SER A 234 7.12 24.51 15.72
N PRO A 235 7.80 23.41 15.34
CA PRO A 235 7.54 22.10 15.93
C PRO A 235 8.02 22.06 17.39
N LEU A 236 7.55 21.05 18.13
CA LEU A 236 7.99 20.76 19.49
C LEU A 236 9.53 20.63 19.57
N ALA A 237 10.11 20.96 20.72
CA ALA A 237 11.57 20.98 20.92
C ALA A 237 12.19 19.57 20.81
N GLU A 238 11.40 18.55 21.11
CA GLU A 238 11.76 17.14 21.05
C GLU A 238 11.63 16.55 19.64
N PHE A 239 10.99 17.26 18.70
CA PHE A 239 10.85 16.80 17.32
C PHE A 239 12.19 16.86 16.59
N LEU A 240 12.48 15.85 15.77
CA LEU A 240 13.75 15.71 15.07
C LEU A 240 14.02 16.79 14.00
N PHE A 241 12.96 17.39 13.44
CA PHE A 241 13.07 18.36 12.33
C PHE A 241 12.73 19.78 12.76
N GLU A 242 13.23 20.76 12.01
CA GLU A 242 12.99 22.19 12.28
C GLU A 242 11.67 22.73 11.69
N SER A 243 11.01 21.97 10.81
CA SER A 243 9.77 22.39 10.12
C SER A 243 8.65 21.37 10.28
N VAL A 244 7.41 21.84 10.22
CA VAL A 244 6.20 21.02 10.36
C VAL A 244 5.68 20.61 8.99
N PHE A 245 5.89 19.35 8.63
CA PHE A 245 5.29 18.71 7.47
C PHE A 245 4.48 17.49 7.91
N PHE A 246 3.28 17.35 7.35
CA PHE A 246 2.32 16.32 7.77
C PHE A 246 1.39 15.90 6.62
N ASP A 247 0.72 14.76 6.80
CA ASP A 247 -0.29 14.24 5.89
C ASP A 247 -1.69 14.14 6.52
N SER A 248 -1.82 14.27 7.85
CA SER A 248 -3.11 14.35 8.54
C SER A 248 -3.08 15.28 9.76
N GLU A 249 -4.26 15.74 10.20
CA GLU A 249 -4.40 16.59 11.40
C GLU A 249 -3.89 15.91 12.68
N LEU A 250 -4.00 14.59 12.77
CA LEU A 250 -3.47 13.83 13.91
C LEU A 250 -1.93 13.89 13.94
N GLU A 251 -1.27 13.80 12.78
CA GLU A 251 0.18 13.98 12.68
C GLU A 251 0.59 15.42 13.01
N HIS A 252 -0.17 16.40 12.53
CA HIS A 252 0.05 17.82 12.85
C HIS A 252 0.01 18.06 14.36
N ALA A 253 -1.01 17.52 15.05
CA ALA A 253 -1.15 17.62 16.49
C ALA A 253 0.02 16.96 17.24
N ASN A 254 0.48 15.78 16.79
CA ASN A 254 1.64 15.09 17.36
C ASN A 254 2.92 15.92 17.26
N ILE A 255 3.10 16.68 16.16
CA ILE A 255 4.31 17.47 15.92
C ILE A 255 4.29 18.81 16.68
N THR A 256 3.11 19.40 16.91
CA THR A 256 2.98 20.80 17.36
C THR A 256 2.36 21.00 18.73
N LYS A 257 1.47 20.10 19.19
CA LYS A 257 0.62 20.32 20.38
C LYS A 257 0.86 19.31 21.50
N ASN A 258 1.10 18.04 21.16
CA ASN A 258 1.14 16.95 22.12
C ASN A 258 2.50 16.90 22.85
N GLN A 259 2.75 17.90 23.71
CA GLN A 259 3.98 17.95 24.50
C GLN A 259 3.95 16.87 25.59
N VAL A 260 4.60 15.75 25.32
CA VAL A 260 4.75 14.65 26.27
C VAL A 260 5.96 14.91 27.16
N LYS A 261 5.74 15.06 28.48
CA LYS A 261 6.79 15.44 29.45
C LYS A 261 8.01 14.50 29.48
N GLU A 262 7.87 13.28 28.98
CA GLU A 262 8.87 12.22 29.06
C GLU A 262 9.53 11.90 27.71
N VAL A 263 9.16 12.57 26.62
CA VAL A 263 9.79 12.33 25.32
C VAL A 263 11.18 12.99 25.28
N ILE A 264 12.19 12.21 24.91
CA ILE A 264 13.56 12.69 24.70
C ILE A 264 13.69 13.24 23.26
N VAL A 265 13.30 12.41 22.30
CA VAL A 265 13.26 12.73 20.87
C VAL A 265 12.15 11.94 20.19
N PHE A 266 11.51 12.54 19.18
CA PHE A 266 10.63 11.81 18.29
C PHE A 266 10.72 12.30 16.85
N THR A 267 10.29 11.47 15.91
CA THR A 267 10.35 11.76 14.49
C THR A 267 9.18 11.15 13.74
N LYS A 268 8.79 11.82 12.66
CA LYS A 268 7.98 11.19 11.61
C LYS A 268 8.87 10.28 10.77
N ILE A 269 8.43 9.04 10.60
CA ILE A 269 9.06 8.07 9.72
C ILE A 269 8.71 8.45 8.28
N PRO A 270 9.69 8.77 7.42
CA PRO A 270 9.40 9.17 6.06
C PRO A 270 8.78 8.01 5.26
N LYS A 271 7.92 8.33 4.30
CA LYS A 271 7.25 7.29 3.50
C LYS A 271 8.27 6.36 2.82
N ASN A 272 7.99 5.06 2.85
CA ASN A 272 8.83 4.01 2.27
C ASN A 272 10.28 3.97 2.79
N SER A 273 10.56 4.61 3.93
CA SER A 273 11.89 4.57 4.57
C SER A 273 12.13 3.20 5.20
N ILE A 274 11.15 2.71 5.94
CA ILE A 274 11.15 1.40 6.56
C ILE A 274 10.23 0.49 5.73
N LYS A 275 10.76 -0.66 5.31
CA LYS A 275 10.04 -1.62 4.46
C LYS A 275 9.88 -2.94 5.19
N ILE A 276 8.91 -2.98 6.11
CA ILE A 276 8.54 -4.20 6.83
C ILE A 276 7.81 -5.11 5.82
N PRO A 277 8.34 -6.30 5.46
CA PRO A 277 7.67 -7.18 4.53
C PRO A 277 6.43 -7.82 5.20
N VAL A 278 5.33 -7.90 4.46
CA VAL A 278 4.10 -8.56 4.90
C VAL A 278 3.68 -9.65 3.93
N ALA A 279 2.94 -10.64 4.42
CA ALA A 279 2.40 -11.71 3.58
C ALA A 279 1.56 -11.12 2.42
N GLY A 280 1.59 -11.77 1.27
CA GLY A 280 1.05 -11.24 0.00
C GLY A 280 2.00 -10.30 -0.76
N GLY A 281 3.25 -10.14 -0.32
CA GLY A 281 4.28 -9.41 -1.07
C GLY A 281 4.22 -7.87 -0.93
N GLY A 282 3.43 -7.38 0.02
CA GLY A 282 3.39 -5.96 0.36
C GLY A 282 4.50 -5.53 1.33
N THR A 283 4.60 -4.23 1.55
CA THR A 283 5.40 -3.66 2.62
C THR A 283 4.57 -2.73 3.50
N TYR A 284 5.04 -2.55 4.73
CA TYR A 284 4.45 -1.67 5.71
C TYR A 284 5.52 -0.74 6.30
N SER A 285 5.14 0.51 6.57
CA SER A 285 5.97 1.55 7.18
C SER A 285 5.11 2.23 8.23
N PRO A 286 5.53 2.23 9.51
CA PRO A 286 4.86 2.99 10.57
C PRO A 286 5.00 4.51 10.36
N ASP A 287 4.25 5.30 11.14
CA ASP A 287 4.19 6.76 10.98
C ASP A 287 5.20 7.52 11.84
N PHE A 288 5.41 7.11 13.09
CA PHE A 288 6.30 7.80 14.02
C PHE A 288 7.19 6.85 14.84
N ALA A 289 8.32 7.39 15.29
CA ALA A 289 9.20 6.77 16.27
C ALA A 289 9.51 7.75 17.40
N TYR A 290 9.41 7.27 18.63
CA TYR A 290 9.61 8.03 19.87
C TYR A 290 10.63 7.32 20.75
N ILE A 291 11.45 8.13 21.42
CA ILE A 291 12.32 7.72 22.52
C ILE A 291 11.77 8.40 23.77
N ILE A 292 11.32 7.59 24.74
CA ILE A 292 10.66 8.06 25.96
C ILE A 292 11.47 7.66 27.18
N LYS A 293 11.60 8.55 28.15
CA LYS A 293 12.19 8.25 29.45
C LYS A 293 11.10 7.87 30.44
N THR A 294 11.07 6.61 30.84
CA THR A 294 10.10 6.11 31.82
C THR A 294 10.38 6.66 33.22
N SER A 295 9.38 6.56 34.10
CA SER A 295 9.49 6.95 35.51
C SER A 295 10.56 6.19 36.31
N SER A 296 10.96 4.97 35.89
CA SER A 296 12.10 4.24 36.46
C SER A 296 13.45 4.81 36.03
N GLY A 297 13.48 5.71 35.05
CA GLY A 297 14.67 6.27 34.43
C GLY A 297 15.14 5.54 33.18
N ASP A 298 14.51 4.41 32.83
CA ASP A 298 14.85 3.61 31.65
C ASP A 298 14.30 4.23 30.37
N THR A 299 15.00 4.02 29.26
CA THR A 299 14.56 4.46 27.93
C THR A 299 13.66 3.40 27.28
N LEU A 300 12.50 3.84 26.77
CA LEU A 300 11.56 3.03 26.01
C LEU A 300 11.52 3.51 24.56
N ASN A 301 11.61 2.56 23.63
CA ASN A 301 11.44 2.84 22.21
C ASN A 301 10.01 2.55 21.79
N LEU A 302 9.30 3.58 21.33
CA LEU A 302 7.90 3.48 20.95
C LEU A 302 7.76 3.76 19.45
N ILE A 303 7.15 2.84 18.72
CA ILE A 303 6.74 3.03 17.33
C ILE A 303 5.23 3.23 17.31
N VAL A 304 4.79 4.28 16.63
CA VAL A 304 3.38 4.67 16.57
C VAL A 304 2.86 4.61 15.14
N GLU A 305 1.71 3.96 14.97
CA GLU A 305 0.86 4.06 13.78
C GLU A 305 -0.30 5.01 14.10
N SER A 306 -0.42 6.11 13.36
CA SER A 306 -1.47 7.11 13.57
C SER A 306 -2.62 6.86 12.61
N LYS A 307 -3.81 6.60 13.15
CA LYS A 307 -5.01 6.29 12.37
C LYS A 307 -6.12 7.27 12.69
N ASN A 308 -6.60 7.96 11.66
CA ASN A 308 -7.74 8.85 11.76
C ASN A 308 -9.07 8.07 11.78
N VAL A 309 -9.20 7.17 12.75
CA VAL A 309 -10.41 6.41 13.06
C VAL A 309 -10.65 6.45 14.57
N PRO A 310 -11.90 6.25 15.05
CA PRO A 310 -12.22 6.42 16.47
C PRO A 310 -11.57 5.39 17.40
N ASP A 311 -11.48 4.13 16.97
CA ASP A 311 -10.94 3.01 17.74
C ASP A 311 -10.58 1.82 16.83
N ASP A 312 -10.14 0.72 17.44
CA ASP A 312 -9.64 -0.49 16.79
C ASP A 312 -10.70 -1.26 15.99
N GLN A 313 -11.99 -1.08 16.29
CA GLN A 313 -13.10 -1.73 15.57
C GLN A 313 -13.28 -1.16 14.17
N PHE A 314 -12.80 0.06 13.94
CA PHE A 314 -12.85 0.73 12.64
C PHE A 314 -11.58 0.51 11.80
N LEU A 315 -10.55 -0.16 12.35
CA LEU A 315 -9.38 -0.54 11.58
C LEU A 315 -9.72 -1.60 10.54
N ARG A 316 -9.18 -1.44 9.34
CA ARG A 316 -9.33 -2.47 8.30
C ARG A 316 -8.55 -3.70 8.74
N SER A 317 -9.08 -4.89 8.47
CA SER A 317 -8.43 -6.14 8.86
C SER A 317 -7.01 -6.28 8.27
N GLU A 318 -6.77 -5.71 7.09
CA GLU A 318 -5.44 -5.66 6.47
C GLU A 318 -4.45 -4.82 7.28
N GLU A 319 -4.89 -3.71 7.88
CA GLU A 319 -4.04 -2.83 8.69
C GLU A 319 -3.65 -3.52 10.00
N GLN A 320 -4.62 -4.15 10.67
CA GLN A 320 -4.37 -4.94 11.87
C GLN A 320 -3.32 -6.04 11.60
N GLN A 321 -3.41 -6.72 10.46
CA GLN A 321 -2.44 -7.75 10.09
C GLN A 321 -1.06 -7.18 9.77
N LYS A 322 -0.96 -6.02 9.10
CA LYS A 322 0.33 -5.35 8.86
C LYS A 322 1.03 -4.97 10.16
N ILE A 323 0.27 -4.46 11.14
CA ILE A 323 0.79 -4.14 12.47
C ILE A 323 1.35 -5.39 13.16
N LYS A 324 0.61 -6.51 13.14
CA LYS A 324 1.10 -7.79 13.70
C LYS A 324 2.40 -8.27 13.07
N HIS A 325 2.58 -8.07 11.76
CA HIS A 325 3.86 -8.41 11.09
C HIS A 325 5.00 -7.53 11.60
N ALA A 326 4.77 -6.23 11.78
CA ALA A 326 5.76 -5.30 12.32
C ALA A 326 6.17 -5.70 13.74
N GLU A 327 5.21 -5.99 14.61
CA GLU A 327 5.46 -6.47 15.98
C GLU A 327 6.30 -7.74 15.97
N LYS A 328 5.92 -8.75 15.17
CA LYS A 328 6.68 -10.01 15.09
C LYS A 328 8.11 -9.80 14.58
N LEU A 329 8.29 -8.91 13.59
CA LEU A 329 9.61 -8.59 13.07
C LEU A 329 10.47 -7.88 14.11
N PHE A 330 9.95 -6.84 14.75
CA PHE A 330 10.73 -6.07 15.72
C PHE A 330 11.02 -6.86 17.00
N ASN A 331 10.12 -7.74 17.44
CA ASN A 331 10.42 -8.67 18.53
C ASN A 331 11.59 -9.62 18.20
N LEU A 332 11.79 -9.97 16.92
CA LEU A 332 12.95 -10.75 16.48
C LEU A 332 14.22 -9.91 16.38
N ILE A 333 14.10 -8.66 15.91
CA ILE A 333 15.25 -7.79 15.63
C ILE A 333 15.78 -7.10 16.90
N ALA A 334 14.90 -6.75 17.82
CA ALA A 334 15.20 -5.91 18.96
C ALA A 334 15.58 -6.74 20.21
N SER A 335 16.41 -7.78 20.02
CA SER A 335 16.84 -8.72 21.07
C SER A 335 17.42 -8.04 22.32
N ASP A 336 17.99 -6.84 22.17
CA ASP A 336 18.63 -6.06 23.25
C ASP A 336 17.91 -4.73 23.53
N THR A 337 16.86 -4.40 22.77
CA THR A 337 16.21 -3.09 22.78
C THR A 337 14.70 -3.26 22.81
N LYS A 338 14.02 -2.86 23.89
CA LYS A 338 12.57 -3.01 23.98
C LYS A 338 11.86 -2.01 23.05
N ILE A 339 11.34 -2.51 21.92
CA ILE A 339 10.46 -1.75 21.02
C ILE A 339 9.01 -2.08 21.35
N VAL A 340 8.22 -1.05 21.64
CA VAL A 340 6.77 -1.15 21.84
C VAL A 340 6.07 -0.57 20.62
N PHE A 341 5.08 -1.29 20.11
CA PHE A 341 4.21 -0.81 19.05
C PHE A 341 2.91 -0.31 19.65
N LYS A 342 2.44 0.85 19.21
CA LYS A 342 1.11 1.37 19.56
C LYS A 342 0.39 1.93 18.35
N THR A 343 -0.90 1.68 18.29
CA THR A 343 -1.81 2.41 17.40
C THR A 343 -2.37 3.58 18.16
N GLN A 344 -2.35 4.75 17.54
CA GLN A 344 -2.99 5.97 18.02
C GLN A 344 -4.25 6.22 17.18
N PHE A 345 -5.38 6.38 17.87
CA PHE A 345 -6.67 6.72 17.27
C PHE A 345 -6.95 8.23 17.34
N GLU A 346 -8.01 8.69 16.67
CA GLU A 346 -8.35 10.12 16.53
C GLU A 346 -8.45 10.86 17.88
N LYS A 347 -8.87 10.17 18.94
CA LYS A 347 -9.08 10.74 20.27
C LYS A 347 -7.90 10.52 21.22
N ASP A 348 -6.86 9.83 20.78
CA ASP A 348 -5.72 9.49 21.61
C ASP A 348 -4.66 10.59 21.60
N GLU A 349 -4.19 10.95 22.78
CA GLU A 349 -2.95 11.69 22.97
C GLU A 349 -1.81 10.70 23.26
N ILE A 350 -0.62 10.95 22.69
CA ILE A 350 0.57 10.09 22.84
C ILE A 350 1.24 10.32 24.19
#